data_AF-C8ZE68-F1
#
_entry.id   AF-C8ZE68-F1
#
_cell.length_a   1.000
_cell.length_b   1.000
_cell.length_c   1.000
_cell.angle_alpha   90.00
_cell.angle_beta   90.00
_cell.angle_gamma   90.00
#
_symmetry.space_group_name_H-M   'P 1'
#
loop_
_entity.id
_entity.type
_entity.pdbx_description
1 polymer ?
#
loop_
_entity_poly.entity_id
_entity_poly.type
_entity_poly.pdbx_seq_one_letter_code
_entity_poly.pdbx_strand_id
1 'polypeptide(L)'
;MKLIHVLGEEVYRDLMKWEDEYETCCIAYEYTSDGNPYGLLAKAVDESDVVIAEKTVYGKYPIRPWLKAFGAQHDEWANQLKAQGITPDQYNVGYTSCPRESPFE
;
A
#
# COMPACT_ATOMS: atom_id res chain seq x y z
N MET A 1 -4.51 -12.31 -4.24
CA MET A 1 -5.46 -11.55 -5.09
C MET A 1 -4.79 -10.22 -5.44
N LYS A 2 -4.70 -9.83 -6.72
CA LYS A 2 -3.99 -8.61 -7.13
C LYS A 2 -4.91 -7.38 -7.11
N LEU A 3 -4.37 -6.20 -6.80
CA LEU A 3 -5.14 -4.95 -6.73
C LEU A 3 -5.83 -4.61 -8.06
N ILE A 4 -5.15 -4.82 -9.19
CA ILE A 4 -5.72 -4.64 -10.54
C ILE A 4 -6.99 -5.45 -10.79
N HIS A 5 -7.13 -6.64 -10.17
CA HIS A 5 -8.36 -7.44 -10.31
C HIS A 5 -9.52 -6.88 -9.50
N VAL A 6 -9.24 -6.11 -8.45
CA VAL A 6 -10.24 -5.53 -7.55
C VAL A 6 -10.68 -4.16 -8.08
N LEU A 7 -9.74 -3.34 -8.50
CA LEU A 7 -10.00 -2.01 -9.07
C LEU A 7 -10.50 -2.07 -10.51
N GLY A 8 -10.02 -3.05 -11.29
CA GLY A 8 -10.13 -3.01 -12.75
C GLY A 8 -8.99 -2.20 -13.37
N GLU A 9 -8.68 -2.50 -14.63
CA GLU A 9 -7.47 -1.99 -15.30
C GLU A 9 -7.38 -0.46 -15.37
N GLU A 10 -8.47 0.21 -15.74
CA GLU A 10 -8.48 1.67 -15.91
C GLU A 10 -8.22 2.40 -14.59
N VAL A 11 -8.98 2.06 -13.55
CA VAL A 11 -8.85 2.63 -12.20
C VAL A 11 -7.49 2.29 -11.61
N TYR A 12 -6.99 1.08 -11.83
CA TYR A 12 -5.66 0.69 -11.39
C TYR A 12 -4.57 1.53 -12.07
N ARG A 13 -4.63 1.73 -13.39
CA ARG A 13 -3.65 2.55 -14.11
C ARG A 13 -3.69 4.02 -13.67
N ASP A 14 -4.88 4.55 -13.38
CA ASP A 14 -5.04 5.90 -12.84
C ASP A 14 -4.47 6.04 -11.41
N LEU A 15 -4.61 4.99 -10.59
CA LEU A 15 -3.97 4.94 -9.27
C LEU A 15 -2.44 4.87 -9.41
N MET A 16 -1.89 3.99 -10.25
CA MET A 16 -0.43 3.88 -10.43
C MET A 16 0.19 5.18 -10.97
N LYS A 17 -0.47 5.88 -11.90
CA LYS A 17 -0.02 7.19 -12.36
C LYS A 17 0.04 8.22 -11.24
N TRP A 18 -0.96 8.21 -10.36
CA TRP A 18 -0.97 9.09 -9.21
C TRP A 18 0.15 8.71 -8.23
N GLU A 19 0.40 7.42 -7.99
CA GLU A 19 1.52 6.98 -7.15
C GLU A 19 2.88 7.39 -7.72
N ASP A 20 3.05 7.34 -9.06
CA ASP A 20 4.28 7.80 -9.74
C ASP A 20 4.55 9.30 -9.52
N GLU A 21 3.51 10.13 -9.31
CA GLU A 21 3.67 11.56 -8.98
C GLU A 21 4.28 11.77 -7.57
N TYR A 22 4.19 10.77 -6.70
CA TYR A 22 4.69 10.78 -5.33
C TYR A 22 5.78 9.73 -5.11
N GLU A 23 6.67 9.50 -6.10
CA GLU A 23 7.68 8.44 -6.06
C GLU A 23 8.66 8.47 -4.88
N THR A 24 8.82 9.63 -4.23
CA THR A 24 9.67 9.82 -3.05
C THR A 24 8.93 9.55 -1.74
N CYS A 25 7.63 9.30 -1.83
CA CYS A 25 6.74 9.11 -0.71
C CYS A 25 6.29 7.67 -0.63
N CYS A 26 5.74 7.37 0.52
CA CYS A 26 5.21 6.08 0.84
C CYS A 26 3.71 6.04 0.57
N ILE A 27 3.21 4.96 -0.05
CA ILE A 27 1.78 4.80 -0.29
C ILE A 27 1.16 3.87 0.75
N ALA A 28 0.22 4.41 1.53
CA ALA A 28 -0.61 3.67 2.47
C ALA A 28 -2.01 3.47 1.89
N TYR A 29 -2.58 2.29 2.09
CA TYR A 29 -3.91 1.94 1.58
C TYR A 29 -4.88 1.66 2.72
N GLU A 30 -6.04 2.31 2.68
CA GLU A 30 -7.08 2.19 3.69
C GLU A 30 -8.45 1.97 3.05
N TYR A 31 -9.38 1.46 3.86
CA TYR A 31 -10.77 1.43 3.47
C TYR A 31 -11.36 2.84 3.57
N THR A 32 -12.07 3.25 2.53
CA THR A 32 -12.76 4.55 2.49
C THR A 32 -13.68 4.77 3.71
N SER A 33 -13.76 6.03 4.17
CA SER A 33 -14.62 6.46 5.28
C SER A 33 -16.07 6.69 4.86
N ASP A 34 -16.36 6.77 3.56
CA ASP A 34 -17.71 7.01 3.01
C ASP A 34 -18.66 5.79 3.13
N GLY A 35 -18.16 4.67 3.64
CA GLY A 35 -18.92 3.43 3.81
C GLY A 35 -19.09 2.59 2.54
N ASN A 36 -18.55 3.04 1.40
CA ASN A 36 -18.67 2.33 0.14
C ASN A 36 -17.77 1.08 0.10
N PRO A 37 -18.31 -0.14 -0.07
CA PRO A 37 -17.53 -1.38 -0.09
C PRO A 37 -16.47 -1.45 -1.18
N TYR A 38 -16.60 -0.63 -2.23
CA TYR A 38 -15.70 -0.59 -3.38
C TYR A 38 -14.63 0.48 -3.27
N GLY A 39 -14.66 1.33 -2.25
CA GLY A 39 -13.72 2.44 -2.13
C GLY A 39 -12.41 2.04 -1.46
N LEU A 40 -11.32 2.51 -2.07
CA LEU A 40 -9.96 2.44 -1.58
C LEU A 40 -9.45 3.87 -1.41
N LEU A 41 -8.95 4.18 -0.23
CA LEU A 41 -8.25 5.42 0.05
C LEU A 41 -6.75 5.14 -0.04
N ALA A 42 -6.07 5.77 -0.98
CA ALA A 42 -4.61 5.78 -1.06
C ALA A 42 -4.10 7.09 -0.45
N LYS A 43 -3.09 7.01 0.42
CA LYS A 43 -2.46 8.16 1.07
C LYS A 43 -0.97 8.16 0.75
N ALA A 44 -0.47 9.28 0.26
CA ALA A 44 0.96 9.53 0.15
C ALA A 44 1.43 10.12 1.48
N VAL A 45 2.41 9.45 2.08
CA VAL A 45 2.96 9.76 3.39
C VAL A 45 4.44 10.07 3.24
N ASP A 46 4.90 11.16 3.85
CA ASP A 46 6.31 11.52 3.86
C ASP A 46 7.10 10.75 4.93
N GLU A 47 8.42 10.99 5.00
CA GLU A 47 9.34 10.38 5.97
C GLU A 47 9.04 10.72 7.44
N SER A 48 8.20 11.74 7.70
CA SER A 48 7.75 12.13 9.03
C SER A 48 6.36 11.55 9.38
N ASP A 49 5.87 10.59 8.60
CA ASP A 49 4.54 9.99 8.73
C ASP A 49 3.39 10.99 8.51
N VAL A 50 3.65 12.09 7.78
CA VAL A 50 2.65 13.11 7.47
C VAL A 50 1.99 12.82 6.13
N VAL A 51 0.66 12.81 6.12
CA VAL A 51 -0.13 12.68 4.88
C VAL A 51 -0.02 13.97 4.08
N ILE A 52 0.58 13.90 2.89
CA ILE A 52 0.76 15.05 1.99
C ILE A 52 -0.25 15.06 0.83
N ALA A 53 -0.79 13.89 0.49
CA ALA A 53 -1.83 13.75 -0.53
C ALA A 53 -2.67 12.51 -0.27
N GLU A 54 -3.91 12.55 -0.72
CA GLU A 54 -4.83 11.42 -0.65
C GLU A 54 -5.64 11.30 -1.94
N LYS A 55 -5.97 10.07 -2.32
CA LYS A 55 -6.78 9.76 -3.48
C LYS A 55 -7.73 8.62 -3.16
N THR A 56 -9.03 8.86 -3.32
CA THR A 56 -10.05 7.82 -3.23
C THR A 56 -10.35 7.28 -4.62
N VAL A 57 -10.26 5.96 -4.78
CA VAL A 57 -10.64 5.26 -6.01
C VAL A 57 -11.70 4.19 -5.71
N TYR A 58 -12.59 3.95 -6.66
CA TYR A 58 -13.66 2.95 -6.54
C TYR A 58 -13.42 1.81 -7.50
N GLY A 59 -13.31 0.60 -6.97
CA GLY A 59 -13.07 -0.60 -7.76
C GLY A 59 -14.32 -1.27 -8.30
N LYS A 60 -14.11 -2.34 -9.08
CA LYS A 60 -15.18 -3.22 -9.59
C LYS A 60 -15.68 -4.20 -8.52
N TYR A 61 -14.85 -4.50 -7.53
CA TYR A 61 -15.15 -5.45 -6.46
C TYR A 61 -14.89 -4.86 -5.07
N PRO A 62 -15.50 -5.42 -4.00
CA PRO A 62 -15.26 -4.94 -2.65
C PRO A 62 -13.78 -4.96 -2.27
N ILE A 63 -13.30 -3.89 -1.64
CA ILE A 63 -11.87 -3.67 -1.33
C ILE A 63 -11.43 -4.38 -0.04
N ARG A 64 -12.35 -4.57 0.92
CA ARG A 64 -12.00 -5.18 2.23
C ARG A 64 -11.30 -6.54 2.15
N PRO A 65 -11.73 -7.50 1.32
CA PRO A 65 -11.03 -8.78 1.21
C PRO A 65 -9.60 -8.63 0.70
N TRP A 66 -9.35 -7.64 -0.17
CA TRP A 66 -8.02 -7.34 -0.66
C TRP A 66 -7.14 -6.70 0.41
N LEU A 67 -7.65 -5.69 1.12
CA LEU A 67 -6.92 -5.06 2.23
C LEU A 67 -6.52 -6.09 3.30
N LYS A 68 -7.41 -7.02 3.63
CA LYS A 68 -7.11 -8.10 4.58
C LYS A 68 -6.00 -9.02 4.07
N ALA A 69 -6.04 -9.40 2.79
CA ALA A 69 -5.02 -10.25 2.19
C ALA A 69 -3.67 -9.52 2.07
N PHE A 70 -3.68 -8.23 1.75
CA PHE A 70 -2.51 -7.37 1.68
C PHE A 70 -1.84 -7.21 3.05
N GLY A 71 -2.63 -6.92 4.09
CA GLY A 71 -2.13 -6.85 5.47
C GLY A 71 -1.51 -8.16 5.94
N ALA A 72 -2.17 -9.31 5.69
CA ALA A 72 -1.62 -10.61 6.06
C ALA A 72 -0.29 -10.93 5.35
N GLN A 73 -0.13 -10.51 4.08
CA GLN A 73 1.13 -10.67 3.35
C GLN A 73 2.24 -9.80 3.94
N HIS A 74 1.92 -8.56 4.35
CA HIS A 74 2.86 -7.69 5.06
C HIS A 74 3.29 -8.28 6.41
N ASP A 75 2.34 -8.82 7.18
CA ASP A 75 2.64 -9.49 8.45
C ASP A 75 3.55 -10.70 8.25
N GLU A 76 3.32 -11.49 7.20
CA GLU A 76 4.18 -12.62 6.85
C GLU A 76 5.60 -12.18 6.51
N TRP A 77 5.75 -11.12 5.70
CA TRP A 77 7.06 -10.54 5.39
C TRP A 77 7.76 -10.00 6.64
N ALA A 78 7.05 -9.27 7.50
CA ALA A 78 7.60 -8.77 8.76
C ALA A 78 8.08 -9.92 9.66
N ASN A 79 7.33 -11.03 9.71
CA ASN A 79 7.73 -12.22 10.47
C ASN A 79 8.95 -12.92 9.85
N GLN A 80 9.05 -12.99 8.52
CA GLN A 80 10.23 -13.55 7.83
C GLN A 80 11.49 -12.72 8.08
N LEU A 81 11.38 -11.39 8.04
CA LEU A 81 12.49 -10.48 8.34
C LEU A 81 12.92 -10.58 9.80
N LYS A 82 11.95 -10.62 10.73
CA LYS A 82 12.20 -10.86 12.15
C LYS A 82 12.92 -12.18 12.40
N ALA A 83 12.55 -13.25 11.69
CA ALA A 83 13.20 -14.56 11.81
C ALA A 83 14.68 -14.53 11.33
N GLN A 84 15.02 -13.60 10.44
CA GLN A 84 16.39 -13.35 9.99
C GLN A 84 17.17 -12.39 10.90
N GLY A 85 16.57 -11.98 12.02
CA GLY A 85 17.17 -11.03 12.96
C GLY A 85 17.13 -9.58 12.47
N ILE A 86 16.38 -9.29 11.41
CA ILE A 86 16.20 -7.94 10.87
C ILE A 86 15.00 -7.32 11.58
N THR A 87 15.24 -6.27 12.35
CA THR A 87 14.20 -5.56 13.11
C THR A 87 13.56 -4.45 12.27
N PRO A 88 12.30 -4.03 12.54
CA PRO A 88 11.60 -3.02 11.74
C PRO A 88 12.32 -1.67 11.62
N ASP A 89 13.26 -1.36 12.51
CA ASP A 89 14.15 -0.19 12.41
C ASP A 89 15.29 -0.37 11.39
N GLN A 90 15.58 -1.61 10.99
CA GLN A 90 16.63 -1.98 10.04
C GLN A 90 16.10 -2.18 8.61
N TYR A 91 14.80 -2.46 8.45
CA TYR A 91 14.10 -2.41 7.18
C TYR A 91 13.03 -1.33 7.33
N ASN A 92 13.24 -0.15 6.74
CA ASN A 92 12.40 1.03 6.90
C ASN A 92 10.96 0.80 6.36
N VAL A 93 10.19 -0.08 7.01
CA VAL A 93 8.85 -0.53 6.60
C VAL A 93 7.93 -0.28 7.79
N GLY A 94 7.88 0.98 8.19
CA GLY A 94 6.76 1.48 8.97
C GLY A 94 5.57 1.62 8.03
N TYR A 95 4.68 0.62 7.95
CA TYR A 95 3.36 0.73 7.31
C TYR A 95 3.29 1.22 5.86
N THR A 96 4.42 1.28 5.19
CA THR A 96 4.57 2.02 3.96
C THR A 96 5.30 1.18 2.94
N SER A 97 4.69 1.10 1.76
CA SER A 97 5.23 0.34 0.65
C SER A 97 6.41 1.10 0.02
N CYS A 98 7.58 1.09 0.66
CA CYS A 98 8.87 1.34 -0.01
C CYS A 98 10.04 0.91 0.89
N PRO A 99 10.90 -0.01 0.41
CA PRO A 99 12.28 0.39 0.20
C PRO A 99 12.67 0.19 -1.27
N ARG A 100 13.09 1.28 -1.91
CA ARG A 100 13.69 1.28 -3.25
C ARG A 100 15.19 1.00 -3.10
N GLU A 101 15.57 -0.11 -2.49
CA GLU A 101 16.94 -0.62 -2.57
C GLU A 101 16.97 -2.13 -2.31
N SER A 102 17.39 -2.87 -3.35
CA SER A 102 17.51 -4.33 -3.40
C SER A 102 18.56 -4.82 -2.39
N PRO A 103 18.28 -5.83 -1.56
CA PRO A 103 19.31 -6.55 -0.81
C PRO A 103 19.97 -7.67 -1.63
N PHE A 104 19.64 -7.83 -2.92
CA PHE A 104 20.29 -8.78 -3.81
C PHE A 104 21.06 -8.03 -4.90
N GLU A 105 22.39 -8.01 -4.75
CA GLU A 105 23.33 -7.99 -5.89
C GLU A 105 23.22 -9.28 -6.70
#